data_AF-A0A951I7S3-F1
#
_entry.id   AF-A0A951I7S3-F1
#
_cell.length_a   1.000
_cell.length_b   1.000
_cell.length_c   1.000
_cell.angle_alpha   90.00
_cell.angle_beta   90.00
_cell.angle_gamma   90.00
#
_symmetry.space_group_name_H-M   'P 1'
#
loop_
_entity.id
_entity.type
_entity.pdbx_description
1 polymer ?
#
loop_
_entity_poly.entity_id
_entity_poly.type
_entity_poly.pdbx_seq_one_letter_code
_entity_poly.pdbx_strand_id
1 'polypeptide(L)'
;QYERAIEQARRTLLIDPQFVGALCLLGWCYEQQGLYDMAIEQLRQAADISGLPEVKAMVGHAYAVAGRVNESRAVLDELLAQSGQRYVTPYYTAVICAGLGDADEAFAWLERAFHERDEWLLHLKVDPKLDPLREDTRFAELLRRIEL
;
A
#
# COMPACT_ATOMS: atom_id res chain seq x y z
N GLN A 1 -7.36 12.89 -14.23
CA GLN A 1 -7.57 13.52 -12.89
C GLN A 1 -6.26 13.46 -12.09
N TYR A 2 -5.50 12.36 -12.20
CA TYR A 2 -4.17 12.20 -11.60
C TYR A 2 -3.16 13.29 -11.99
N GLU A 3 -3.24 13.85 -13.20
CA GLU A 3 -2.33 14.89 -13.68
C GLU A 3 -2.45 16.17 -12.85
N ARG A 4 -3.68 16.56 -12.50
CA ARG A 4 -3.93 17.73 -11.64
C ARG A 4 -3.44 17.48 -10.21
N ALA A 5 -3.64 16.28 -9.69
CA ALA A 5 -3.16 15.90 -8.36
C ALA A 5 -1.61 15.94 -8.31
N ILE A 6 -0.95 15.43 -9.35
CA ILE A 6 0.51 15.50 -9.50
C ILE A 6 0.99 16.94 -9.55
N GLU A 7 0.34 17.79 -10.35
CA GLU A 7 0.74 19.20 -10.46
C GLU A 7 0.65 19.92 -9.10
N GLN A 8 -0.44 19.71 -8.36
CA GLN A 8 -0.60 20.31 -7.03
C GLN A 8 0.42 19.76 -6.04
N ALA A 9 0.63 18.44 -6.00
CA ALA A 9 1.62 17.84 -5.12
C ALA A 9 3.05 18.34 -5.41
N ARG A 10 3.41 18.48 -6.70
CA ARG A 10 4.70 19.09 -7.09
C ARG A 10 4.83 20.53 -6.62
N ARG A 11 3.77 21.35 -6.70
CA ARG A 11 3.78 22.72 -6.17
C ARG A 11 3.98 22.74 -4.65
N THR A 12 3.37 21.82 -3.92
CA THR A 12 3.61 21.67 -2.47
C THR A 12 5.07 21.35 -2.20
N LEU A 13 5.69 20.45 -2.97
CA LEU A 13 7.10 20.09 -2.79
C LEU A 13 8.10 21.20 -3.18
N LEU A 14 7.69 22.17 -4.00
CA LEU A 14 8.48 23.39 -4.23
C LEU A 14 8.56 24.27 -2.98
N ILE A 15 7.54 24.19 -2.10
CA ILE A 15 7.45 24.98 -0.87
C ILE A 15 8.09 24.21 0.29
N ASP A 16 7.72 22.93 0.44
CA ASP A 16 8.26 22.01 1.43
C ASP A 16 8.64 20.68 0.76
N PRO A 17 9.93 20.49 0.40
CA PRO A 17 10.41 19.28 -0.26
C PRO A 17 10.30 18.00 0.56
N GLN A 18 10.06 18.10 1.88
CA GLN A 18 9.98 16.96 2.79
C GLN A 18 8.54 16.67 3.24
N PHE A 19 7.55 17.34 2.65
CA PHE A 19 6.15 17.12 3.00
C PHE A 19 5.68 15.71 2.59
N VAL A 20 5.69 14.79 3.57
CA VAL A 20 5.39 13.36 3.41
C VAL A 20 4.07 13.12 2.66
N GLY A 21 3.03 13.92 2.96
CA GLY A 21 1.72 13.76 2.31
C GLY A 21 1.77 13.98 0.79
N ALA A 22 2.53 14.97 0.31
CA ALA A 22 2.66 15.21 -1.13
C ALA A 22 3.53 14.14 -1.81
N LEU A 23 4.58 13.66 -1.14
CA LEU A 23 5.39 12.55 -1.64
C LEU A 23 4.57 11.27 -1.78
N CYS A 24 3.76 10.92 -0.77
CA CYS A 24 2.83 9.79 -0.81
C CYS A 24 1.80 9.93 -1.95
N LEU A 25 1.21 11.12 -2.10
CA LEU A 25 0.24 11.39 -3.16
C LEU A 25 0.85 11.25 -4.57
N LEU A 26 2.07 11.75 -4.77
CA LEU A 26 2.81 11.54 -6.02
C LEU A 26 3.08 10.06 -6.26
N GLY A 27 3.55 9.35 -5.23
CA GLY A 27 3.75 7.91 -5.24
C GLY A 27 2.54 7.15 -5.79
N TRP A 28 1.37 7.38 -5.18
CA TRP A 28 0.12 6.77 -5.62
C TRP A 28 -0.28 7.17 -7.03
N CYS A 29 -0.19 8.44 -7.38
CA CYS A 29 -0.59 8.90 -8.71
C CYS A 29 0.30 8.32 -9.82
N TYR A 30 1.60 8.15 -9.56
CA TYR A 30 2.53 7.52 -10.50
C TYR A 30 2.29 6.02 -10.59
N GLU A 31 2.04 5.34 -9.47
CA GLU A 31 1.73 3.91 -9.44
C GLU A 31 0.48 3.60 -10.30
N GLN A 32 -0.57 4.41 -10.15
CA GLN A 32 -1.81 4.27 -10.94
C GLN A 32 -1.62 4.56 -12.44
N GLN A 33 -0.56 5.25 -12.82
CA GLN A 33 -0.20 5.49 -14.22
C GLN A 33 0.79 4.45 -14.77
N GLY A 34 1.16 3.43 -13.99
CA GLY A 34 2.18 2.46 -14.36
C GLY A 34 3.61 3.02 -14.34
N LEU A 35 3.80 4.21 -13.77
CA LEU A 35 5.08 4.92 -13.70
C LEU A 35 5.84 4.51 -12.43
N TYR A 36 6.12 3.21 -12.31
CA TYR A 36 6.53 2.60 -11.05
C TYR A 36 7.86 3.13 -10.50
N ASP A 37 8.83 3.45 -11.35
CA ASP A 37 10.10 4.01 -10.89
C ASP A 37 9.94 5.35 -10.17
N MET A 38 9.13 6.24 -10.75
CA MET A 38 8.82 7.52 -10.13
C MET A 38 7.98 7.33 -8.87
N ALA A 39 7.08 6.35 -8.85
CA ALA A 39 6.32 6.01 -7.65
C ALA A 39 7.25 5.59 -6.50
N ILE A 40 8.15 4.63 -6.76
CA ILE A 40 9.10 4.09 -5.79
C ILE A 40 10.01 5.19 -5.25
N GLU A 41 10.53 6.07 -6.11
CA GLU A 41 11.40 7.18 -5.68
C GLU A 41 10.71 8.07 -4.64
N GLN A 42 9.50 8.55 -4.93
CA GLN A 42 8.78 9.45 -4.03
C GLN A 42 8.36 8.74 -2.74
N LEU A 43 7.90 7.49 -2.84
CA LEU A 43 7.49 6.71 -1.67
C LEU A 43 8.66 6.36 -0.75
N ARG A 44 9.83 6.07 -1.31
CA ARG A 44 11.05 5.83 -0.52
C ARG A 44 11.46 7.08 0.24
N GLN A 45 11.46 8.24 -0.42
CA GLN A 45 11.73 9.50 0.26
C GLN A 45 10.73 9.77 1.40
N ALA A 46 9.44 9.50 1.15
CA ALA A 46 8.40 9.63 2.18
C ALA A 46 8.64 8.68 3.37
N ALA A 47 9.02 7.43 3.10
CA ALA A 47 9.31 6.42 4.12
C ALA A 47 10.53 6.80 4.96
N ASP A 48 11.60 7.29 4.32
CA ASP A 48 12.84 7.71 4.98
C ASP A 48 12.61 8.91 5.91
N ILE A 49 11.74 9.86 5.52
CA ILE A 49 11.40 11.03 6.34
C ILE A 49 10.47 10.66 7.50
N SER A 50 9.44 9.85 7.24
CA SER A 50 8.38 9.59 8.21
C SER A 50 8.74 8.51 9.23
N GLY A 51 9.53 7.51 8.84
CA GLY A 51 9.78 6.31 9.65
C GLY A 51 8.51 5.51 9.98
N LEU A 52 7.43 5.72 9.21
CA LEU A 52 6.13 5.10 9.44
C LEU A 52 6.03 3.76 8.69
N PRO A 53 5.63 2.66 9.36
CA PRO A 53 5.43 1.36 8.72
C PRO A 53 4.44 1.39 7.56
N GLU A 54 3.41 2.24 7.64
CA GLU A 54 2.38 2.39 6.62
C GLU A 54 2.95 2.94 5.31
N VAL A 55 3.80 3.97 5.40
CA VAL A 55 4.47 4.56 4.23
C VAL A 55 5.47 3.58 3.64
N LYS A 56 6.14 2.80 4.49
CA LYS A 56 7.03 1.73 4.06
C LYS A 56 6.28 0.61 3.34
N ALA A 57 5.08 0.25 3.80
CA ALA A 57 4.26 -0.73 3.09
C ALA A 57 3.84 -0.25 1.70
N MET A 58 3.61 1.05 1.52
CA MET A 58 3.37 1.63 0.19
C MET A 58 4.57 1.42 -0.74
N VAL A 59 5.80 1.51 -0.24
CA VAL A 59 7.02 1.15 -1.01
C VAL A 59 7.02 -0.33 -1.38
N GLY A 60 6.69 -1.21 -0.44
CA GLY A 60 6.59 -2.66 -0.68
C GLY A 60 5.57 -3.02 -1.77
N HIS A 61 4.40 -2.36 -1.75
CA HIS A 61 3.38 -2.50 -2.77
C HIS A 61 3.86 -1.98 -4.13
N ALA A 62 4.47 -0.79 -4.17
CA ALA A 62 4.99 -0.20 -5.41
C ALA A 62 6.05 -1.10 -6.06
N TYR A 63 6.93 -1.74 -5.26
CA TYR A 63 7.84 -2.76 -5.76
C TYR A 63 7.10 -3.98 -6.33
N ALA A 64 6.06 -4.45 -5.64
CA ALA A 64 5.30 -5.62 -6.06
C ALA A 64 4.68 -5.43 -7.45
N VAL A 65 3.94 -4.32 -7.64
CA VAL A 65 3.29 -4.00 -8.92
C VAL A 65 4.27 -3.62 -10.03
N ALA A 66 5.51 -3.22 -9.67
CA ALA A 66 6.61 -3.02 -10.61
C ALA A 66 7.27 -4.33 -11.07
N GLY A 67 6.86 -5.49 -10.54
CA GLY A 67 7.51 -6.78 -10.77
C GLY A 67 8.85 -6.95 -10.03
N ARG A 68 9.17 -6.05 -9.10
CA ARG A 68 10.38 -6.09 -8.24
C ARG A 68 10.13 -6.96 -7.01
N VAL A 69 9.95 -8.26 -7.28
CA VAL A 69 9.51 -9.25 -6.30
C VAL A 69 10.46 -9.34 -5.10
N ASN A 70 11.78 -9.33 -5.34
CA ASN A 70 12.77 -9.46 -4.28
C ASN A 70 12.76 -8.24 -3.36
N GLU A 71 12.70 -7.02 -3.92
CA GLU A 71 12.64 -5.80 -3.13
C GLU A 71 11.32 -5.68 -2.34
N SER A 72 10.21 -6.09 -2.95
CA SER A 72 8.91 -6.12 -2.26
C SER A 72 8.91 -7.10 -1.08
N ARG A 73 9.42 -8.32 -1.27
CA ARG A 73 9.55 -9.31 -0.19
C ARG A 73 10.50 -8.85 0.91
N ALA A 74 11.60 -8.19 0.58
CA ALA A 74 12.50 -7.62 1.58
C ALA A 74 11.81 -6.56 2.46
N VAL A 75 10.97 -5.70 1.86
CA VAL A 75 10.17 -4.73 2.61
C VAL A 75 9.14 -5.44 3.51
N LEU A 76 8.46 -6.47 2.99
CA LEU A 76 7.51 -7.28 3.74
C LEU A 76 8.16 -7.94 4.96
N ASP A 77 9.30 -8.60 4.77
CA ASP A 77 10.07 -9.25 5.83
C ASP A 77 10.49 -8.24 6.91
N GLU A 78 10.91 -7.05 6.49
CA GLU A 78 11.30 -6.00 7.43
C GLU A 78 10.11 -5.49 8.26
N LEU A 79 8.95 -5.30 7.63
CA LEU A 79 7.72 -4.92 8.32
C LEU A 79 7.29 -6.01 9.32
N LEU A 80 7.34 -7.28 8.93
CA LEU A 80 7.00 -8.40 9.80
C LEU A 80 8.00 -8.58 10.94
N ALA A 81 9.29 -8.34 10.73
CA ALA A 81 10.29 -8.35 11.79
C ALA A 81 10.04 -7.22 12.82
N GLN A 82 9.60 -6.05 12.34
CA GLN A 82 9.25 -4.91 13.19
C GLN A 82 7.90 -5.08 13.90
N SER A 83 7.02 -5.99 13.43
CA SER A 83 5.71 -6.22 14.04
C SER A 83 5.79 -6.73 15.48
N GLY A 84 6.94 -7.29 15.89
CA GLY A 84 7.21 -7.66 17.29
C GLY A 84 7.51 -6.46 18.21
N GLN A 85 7.78 -5.27 17.66
CA GLN A 85 8.14 -4.06 18.39
C GLN A 85 7.14 -2.91 18.19
N ARG A 86 6.48 -2.85 17.03
CA ARG A 86 5.48 -1.83 16.69
C ARG A 86 4.34 -2.49 15.92
N TYR A 87 3.12 -2.03 16.12
CA TYR A 87 1.97 -2.52 15.35
C TYR A 87 2.21 -2.28 13.85
N VAL A 88 2.08 -3.34 13.06
CA VAL A 88 2.04 -3.30 11.60
C VAL A 88 0.68 -3.78 11.18
N THR A 89 -0.06 -2.89 10.55
CA THR A 89 -1.43 -3.06 10.09
C THR A 89 -1.53 -4.28 9.15
N PRO A 90 -2.25 -5.35 9.53
CA PRO A 90 -2.46 -6.54 8.70
C PRO A 90 -3.01 -6.21 7.31
N TYR A 91 -3.81 -5.15 7.16
CA TYR A 91 -4.30 -4.68 5.88
C TYR A 91 -3.18 -4.33 4.89
N TYR A 92 -2.17 -3.57 5.32
CA TYR A 92 -1.08 -3.16 4.43
C TYR A 92 -0.20 -4.34 4.01
N THR A 93 -0.04 -5.33 4.88
CA THR A 93 0.62 -6.61 4.56
C THR A 93 -0.16 -7.35 3.47
N ALA A 94 -1.49 -7.43 3.59
CA ALA A 94 -2.34 -8.03 2.57
C ALA A 94 -2.22 -7.33 1.22
N VAL A 95 -2.16 -5.99 1.22
CA VAL A 95 -1.99 -5.18 0.01
C VAL A 95 -0.68 -5.53 -0.70
N ILE A 96 0.43 -5.69 0.02
CA ILE A 96 1.71 -6.10 -0.60
C ILE A 96 1.59 -7.49 -1.22
N CYS A 97 1.02 -8.47 -0.50
CA CYS A 97 0.80 -9.83 -1.00
C CYS A 97 -0.10 -9.83 -2.26
N ALA A 98 -1.15 -9.01 -2.28
CA ALA A 98 -2.02 -8.85 -3.44
C ALA A 98 -1.25 -8.31 -4.65
N GLY A 99 -0.40 -7.29 -4.45
CA GLY A 99 0.47 -6.75 -5.49
C GLY A 99 1.51 -7.75 -6.01
N LEU A 100 1.92 -8.72 -5.18
CA LEU A 100 2.81 -9.82 -5.57
C LEU A 100 2.08 -10.94 -6.35
N GLY A 101 0.75 -10.87 -6.44
CA GLY A 101 -0.09 -11.92 -7.01
C GLY A 101 -0.30 -13.12 -6.07
N ASP A 102 0.08 -13.01 -4.80
CA ASP A 102 -0.12 -14.05 -3.79
C ASP A 102 -1.49 -13.88 -3.11
N ALA A 103 -2.53 -14.30 -3.82
CA ALA A 103 -3.91 -14.15 -3.34
C ALA A 103 -4.16 -14.90 -2.03
N ASP A 104 -3.57 -16.09 -1.86
CA ASP A 104 -3.77 -16.90 -0.65
C ASP A 104 -3.18 -16.23 0.58
N GLU A 105 -1.95 -15.72 0.47
CA GLU A 105 -1.33 -14.96 1.57
C GLU A 105 -2.07 -13.64 1.82
N ALA A 106 -2.50 -12.94 0.76
CA ALA A 106 -3.28 -11.71 0.90
C ALA A 106 -4.59 -11.95 1.67
N PHE A 107 -5.34 -13.00 1.36
CA PHE A 107 -6.57 -13.33 2.09
C PHE A 107 -6.30 -13.74 3.53
N ALA A 108 -5.22 -14.48 3.81
CA ALA A 108 -4.85 -14.81 5.19
C ALA A 108 -4.61 -13.53 6.03
N TRP A 109 -3.96 -12.52 5.45
CA TRP A 109 -3.74 -11.23 6.09
C TRP A 109 -5.03 -10.40 6.19
N LEU A 110 -5.91 -10.42 5.19
CA LEU A 110 -7.21 -9.74 5.27
C LEU A 110 -8.13 -10.36 6.35
N GLU A 111 -8.13 -11.68 6.49
CA GLU A 111 -8.87 -12.36 7.56
C GLU A 111 -8.32 -11.98 8.93
N ARG A 112 -6.99 -11.88 9.05
CA ARG A 112 -6.36 -11.38 10.27
C ARG A 112 -6.74 -9.93 10.55
N ALA A 113 -6.72 -9.05 9.54
CA ALA A 113 -7.19 -7.67 9.65
C ALA A 113 -8.63 -7.62 10.16
N PHE A 114 -9.49 -8.54 9.70
CA PHE A 114 -10.89 -8.63 10.12
C PHE A 114 -11.01 -9.00 11.60
N HIS A 115 -10.28 -10.03 12.03
CA HIS A 115 -10.27 -10.45 13.42
C HIS A 115 -9.69 -9.40 14.37
N GLU A 116 -8.67 -8.66 13.93
CA GLU A 116 -8.05 -7.58 14.69
C GLU A 116 -8.83 -6.26 14.63
N ARG A 117 -9.92 -6.19 13.85
CA ARG A 117 -10.73 -4.99 13.62
C ARG A 117 -9.91 -3.81 13.10
N ASP A 118 -9.00 -4.11 12.18
CA ASP A 118 -8.18 -3.14 11.49
C ASP A 118 -9.07 -2.10 10.76
N GLU A 119 -8.87 -0.82 11.09
CA GLU A 119 -9.67 0.29 10.56
C GLU A 119 -9.55 0.45 9.05
N TRP A 120 -8.44 0.01 8.46
CA TRP A 120 -8.20 0.15 7.03
C TRP A 120 -9.11 -0.76 6.18
N LEU A 121 -9.73 -1.77 6.79
CA LEU A 121 -10.76 -2.58 6.13
C LEU A 121 -11.98 -1.79 5.66
N LEU A 122 -12.24 -0.60 6.22
CA LEU A 122 -13.29 0.29 5.73
C LEU A 122 -13.05 0.73 4.27
N HIS A 123 -11.80 0.69 3.80
CA HIS A 123 -11.42 1.03 2.44
C HIS A 123 -11.42 -0.19 1.49
N LEU A 124 -11.65 -1.41 2.00
CA LEU A 124 -11.55 -2.67 1.25
C LEU A 124 -12.28 -2.63 -0.10
N LYS A 125 -13.50 -2.06 -0.12
CA LYS A 125 -14.34 -1.99 -1.33
C LYS A 125 -13.81 -1.02 -2.39
N VAL A 126 -13.10 0.03 -1.97
CA VAL A 126 -12.75 1.18 -2.83
C VAL A 126 -11.26 1.27 -3.12
N ASP A 127 -10.40 0.53 -2.42
CA ASP A 127 -8.96 0.54 -2.66
C ASP A 127 -8.64 -0.20 -3.98
N PRO A 128 -8.10 0.49 -5.01
CA PRO A 128 -7.71 -0.15 -6.27
C PRO A 128 -6.54 -1.14 -6.12
N LYS A 129 -5.77 -1.08 -5.03
CA LYS A 129 -4.66 -2.03 -4.81
C LYS A 129 -5.13 -3.46 -4.60
N LEU A 130 -6.41 -3.64 -4.27
CA LEU A 130 -7.04 -4.93 -4.09
C LEU A 130 -7.84 -5.37 -5.31
N ASP A 131 -7.80 -4.61 -6.42
CA ASP A 131 -8.39 -5.00 -7.70
C ASP A 131 -8.00 -6.42 -8.14
N PRO A 132 -6.75 -6.90 -7.95
CA PRO A 132 -6.38 -8.28 -8.28
C PRO A 132 -7.17 -9.36 -7.52
N LEU A 133 -7.76 -9.03 -6.37
CA LEU A 133 -8.52 -9.98 -5.53
C LEU A 133 -10.04 -9.93 -5.78
N ARG A 134 -10.55 -8.94 -6.52
CA ARG A 134 -12.00 -8.69 -6.63
C ARG A 134 -12.81 -9.83 -7.25
N GLU A 135 -12.19 -10.57 -8.16
CA GLU A 135 -12.83 -11.70 -8.84
C GLU A 135 -12.82 -12.99 -7.99
N ASP A 136 -12.07 -13.00 -6.88
CA ASP A 136 -12.05 -14.15 -5.96
C ASP A 136 -13.30 -14.14 -5.07
N THR A 137 -14.00 -15.26 -5.01
CA THR A 137 -15.20 -15.45 -4.18
C THR A 137 -14.99 -15.11 -2.70
N ARG A 138 -13.76 -15.27 -2.17
CA ARG A 138 -13.40 -14.92 -0.79
C ARG A 138 -13.53 -13.41 -0.54
N PHE A 139 -13.31 -12.58 -1.55
CA PHE A 139 -13.42 -11.13 -1.44
C PHE A 139 -14.87 -10.69 -1.18
N ALA A 140 -15.82 -11.25 -1.94
CA ALA A 140 -17.24 -10.96 -1.77
C ALA A 140 -17.76 -11.43 -0.39
N GLU A 141 -17.28 -12.58 0.08
CA GLU A 141 -17.64 -13.08 1.41
C GLU A 141 -17.07 -12.20 2.53
N LEU A 142 -15.84 -11.73 2.39
CA LEU A 142 -15.22 -10.83 3.35
C LEU A 142 -15.96 -9.49 3.43
N LEU A 143 -16.33 -8.89 2.29
CA LEU A 143 -17.13 -7.66 2.25
C LEU A 143 -18.47 -7.83 2.99
N ARG A 144 -19.16 -8.95 2.74
CA ARG A 144 -20.43 -9.28 3.42
C ARG A 144 -20.28 -9.35 4.93
N ARG A 145 -19.17 -9.91 5.42
CA ARG A 145 -18.86 -10.03 6.85
C ARG A 145 -18.49 -8.69 7.50
N ILE A 146 -17.93 -7.75 6.73
CA ILE A 146 -17.61 -6.38 7.18
C ILE A 146 -18.82 -5.44 7.04
N GLU A 147 -19.89 -5.89 6.36
CA GLU A 147 -21.09 -5.09 6.05
C GLU A 147 -20.83 -3.95 5.04
N LEU A 148 -19.97 -4.19 4.04
CA LEU A 148 -19.62 -3.24 2.96
C LEU A 148 -20.21 -3.60 1.58
#